data_AF-A0A2P5W0B4-F1
#
_entry.id   AF-A0A2P5W0B4-F1
#
_cell.length_a   1.000
_cell.length_b   1.000
_cell.length_c   1.000
_cell.angle_alpha   90.00
_cell.angle_beta   90.00
_cell.angle_gamma   90.00
#
_symmetry.space_group_name_H-M   'P 1'
#
loop_
_entity.id
_entity.type
_entity.pdbx_description
1 polymer ?
#
loop_
_entity_poly.entity_id
_entity_poly.type
_entity_poly.pdbx_seq_one_letter_code
_entity_poly.pdbx_strand_id
1 'polypeptide(L)'
;MGYYNLFINNVIHQIYNQQPKPTKNRKSRLKIQLNSCFLILSLSYLFLPLILSDARKDALIEGWTSIKNIKDPHMTEITEFAVDEHNTQLKGSLKLEEVVKGETQVISGINYKLVLQAKDGTADNSCEAVVWEKAWLKFRKLTSFTLVKG
;
A
#
# COMPACT_ATOMS: atom_id res chain seq x y z
N MET A 1 -16.09 19.41 3.37
CA MET A 1 -16.42 18.45 2.29
C MET A 1 -15.65 18.68 0.97
N GLY A 2 -15.08 19.86 0.67
CA GLY A 2 -14.43 20.11 -0.64
C GLY A 2 -13.02 19.52 -0.84
N TYR A 3 -12.18 19.50 0.20
CA TYR A 3 -10.76 19.08 0.07
C TYR A 3 -10.54 17.58 -0.15
N TYR A 4 -11.43 16.74 0.40
CA TYR A 4 -11.39 15.29 0.18
C TYR A 4 -11.67 14.94 -1.29
N ASN A 5 -12.67 15.58 -1.90
CA ASN A 5 -13.00 15.34 -3.31
C ASN A 5 -11.89 15.78 -4.27
N LEU A 6 -11.20 16.89 -4.00
CA LEU A 6 -10.08 17.35 -4.82
C LEU A 6 -8.86 16.42 -4.74
N PHE A 7 -8.53 15.92 -3.55
CA PHE A 7 -7.44 14.96 -3.37
C PHE A 7 -7.75 13.63 -4.08
N ILE A 8 -8.97 13.11 -3.90
CA ILE A 8 -9.43 11.88 -4.55
C ILE A 8 -9.44 12.03 -6.08
N ASN A 9 -9.95 13.13 -6.63
CA ASN A 9 -9.97 13.36 -8.08
C ASN A 9 -8.55 13.44 -8.67
N ASN A 10 -7.60 14.06 -7.95
CA ASN A 10 -6.23 14.19 -8.44
C ASN A 10 -5.49 12.84 -8.39
N VAL A 11 -5.73 12.03 -7.35
CA VAL A 11 -5.19 10.67 -7.23
C VAL A 11 -5.81 9.73 -8.27
N ILE A 12 -7.13 9.80 -8.51
CA ILE A 12 -7.80 9.03 -9.58
C ILE A 12 -7.22 9.40 -10.95
N HIS A 13 -6.97 10.68 -11.21
CA HIS A 13 -6.38 11.14 -12.47
C HIS A 13 -4.94 10.65 -12.65
N GLN A 14 -4.13 10.61 -11.58
CA GLN A 14 -2.78 10.03 -11.64
C GLN A 14 -2.81 8.52 -11.86
N ILE A 15 -3.70 7.79 -11.18
CA ILE A 15 -3.84 6.33 -11.33
C ILE A 15 -4.34 5.96 -12.73
N TYR A 16 -5.32 6.68 -13.27
CA TYR A 16 -5.82 6.44 -14.64
C TYR A 16 -4.70 6.59 -15.68
N ASN A 17 -3.84 7.60 -15.52
CA ASN A 17 -2.74 7.87 -16.43
C ASN A 17 -1.54 6.89 -16.30
N GLN A 18 -1.48 6.12 -15.21
CA GLN A 18 -0.46 5.07 -15.02
C GLN A 18 -0.93 3.68 -15.50
N GLN A 19 -2.18 3.52 -15.92
CA GLN A 19 -2.64 2.28 -16.56
C GLN A 19 -1.94 2.10 -17.91
N PRO A 20 -1.32 0.94 -18.19
CA PRO A 20 -0.79 0.67 -19.52
C PRO A 20 -1.93 0.66 -20.54
N LYS A 21 -1.86 1.55 -21.55
CA LYS A 21 -2.84 1.58 -22.65
C LYS A 21 -2.87 0.19 -23.31
N PRO A 22 -4.06 -0.38 -23.61
CA PRO A 22 -4.14 -1.65 -24.30
C PRO A 22 -3.56 -1.50 -25.72
N THR A 23 -2.29 -1.85 -25.89
CA THR A 23 -1.62 -1.79 -27.18
C THR A 23 -1.93 -3.05 -27.96
N LYS A 24 -2.66 -2.91 -29.06
CA LYS A 24 -2.78 -3.93 -30.10
C LYS A 24 -1.39 -4.13 -30.73
N ASN A 25 -0.80 -5.30 -30.48
CA ASN A 25 0.39 -5.92 -31.10
C ASN A 25 1.54 -5.04 -31.62
N ARG A 26 2.76 -5.25 -31.08
CA ARG A 26 3.99 -4.80 -31.76
C ARG A 26 5.16 -5.80 -31.58
N LYS A 27 5.19 -6.83 -32.43
CA LYS A 27 6.43 -7.53 -32.80
C LYS A 27 7.36 -6.52 -33.50
N SER A 28 8.37 -5.96 -32.83
CA SER A 28 9.51 -5.29 -33.50
C SER A 28 10.62 -4.70 -32.60
N ARG A 29 10.99 -5.28 -31.44
CA ARG A 29 12.02 -4.63 -30.57
C ARG A 29 13.05 -5.56 -29.92
N LEU A 30 13.85 -6.29 -30.72
CA LEU A 30 15.00 -7.06 -30.19
C LEU A 30 16.40 -6.57 -30.64
N LYS A 31 16.52 -5.47 -31.39
CA LYS A 31 17.85 -5.02 -31.89
C LYS A 31 18.43 -3.74 -31.24
N ILE A 32 17.74 -3.14 -30.27
CA ILE A 32 18.18 -1.88 -29.60
C ILE A 32 18.86 -2.13 -28.23
N GLN A 33 18.78 -3.37 -27.70
CA GLN A 33 19.13 -3.66 -26.31
C GLN A 33 20.63 -3.85 -26.00
N LEU A 34 21.50 -4.11 -26.97
CA LEU A 34 22.88 -4.54 -26.65
C LEU A 34 23.89 -3.41 -26.46
N ASN A 35 23.75 -2.27 -27.15
CA ASN A 35 24.75 -1.19 -27.10
C ASN A 35 24.41 -0.05 -26.11
N SER A 36 23.18 0.01 -25.60
CA SER A 36 22.75 1.09 -24.68
C SER A 36 23.13 0.82 -23.23
N CYS A 37 23.21 -0.45 -22.81
CA CYS A 37 23.49 -0.81 -21.41
C CYS A 37 24.92 -0.45 -20.99
N PHE A 38 25.89 -0.57 -21.90
CA PHE A 38 27.31 -0.30 -21.61
C PHE A 38 27.60 1.17 -21.30
N LEU A 39 26.90 2.11 -21.95
CA LEU A 39 27.08 3.56 -21.70
C LEU A 39 26.36 4.03 -20.43
N ILE A 40 25.29 3.33 -20.03
CA ILE A 40 24.54 3.65 -18.80
C ILE A 40 25.30 3.13 -17.56
N LEU A 41 25.99 1.99 -17.69
CA LEU A 41 26.81 1.41 -16.60
C LEU A 41 28.07 2.23 -16.29
N SER A 42 28.66 2.92 -17.28
CA SER A 42 29.85 3.75 -17.05
C SER A 42 29.51 5.10 -16.41
N LEU A 43 28.33 5.66 -16.70
CA LEU A 43 27.89 6.94 -16.14
C LEU A 43 27.42 6.82 -14.68
N SER A 44 26.90 5.65 -14.27
CA SER A 44 26.41 5.42 -12.90
C SER A 44 27.53 5.32 -11.87
N TYR A 45 28.71 4.84 -12.26
CA TYR A 45 29.85 4.69 -11.37
C TYR A 45 30.47 6.04 -10.94
N LEU A 46 30.23 7.09 -11.74
CA LEU A 46 30.77 8.44 -11.51
C LEU A 46 29.96 9.27 -10.49
N PHE A 47 28.78 8.79 -10.08
CA PHE A 47 27.94 9.42 -9.05
C PHE A 47 28.01 8.72 -7.68
N LEU A 48 28.88 7.72 -7.50
CA LEU A 48 28.92 6.92 -6.28
C LEU A 48 29.53 7.54 -5.00
N PRO A 49 30.13 8.75 -4.97
CA PRO A 49 30.60 9.30 -3.71
C PRO A 49 29.86 10.58 -3.30
N LEU A 50 28.55 10.52 -3.03
CA LEU A 50 27.91 11.54 -2.18
C LEU A 50 26.52 11.11 -1.72
N ILE A 51 26.39 10.23 -0.73
CA ILE A 51 25.43 10.42 0.39
C ILE A 51 25.96 9.62 1.61
N LEU A 52 26.84 10.24 2.41
CA LEU A 52 26.81 10.03 3.86
C LEU A 52 26.01 11.21 4.42
N SER A 53 24.70 11.05 4.50
CA SER A 53 23.86 11.92 5.33
C SER A 53 23.24 11.01 6.38
N ASP A 54 23.86 11.02 7.56
CA ASP A 54 23.22 10.50 8.77
C ASP A 54 22.21 11.56 9.21
N ALA A 55 20.99 11.48 8.69
CA ALA A 55 19.89 12.35 9.06
C ALA A 55 18.56 11.61 8.92
N ARG A 56 18.04 11.17 10.08
CA ARG A 56 16.71 10.58 10.36
C ARG A 56 16.34 9.32 9.57
N LYS A 57 16.49 8.19 10.25
CA LYS A 57 15.80 6.93 9.90
C LYS A 57 14.28 6.97 10.15
N ASP A 58 13.75 8.05 10.71
CA ASP A 58 12.36 8.09 11.19
C ASP A 58 11.32 8.62 10.19
N ALA A 59 11.70 8.95 8.94
CA ALA A 59 10.77 9.53 7.96
C ALA A 59 10.84 8.97 6.53
N LEU A 60 11.63 7.91 6.29
CA LEU A 60 11.81 7.32 4.95
C LEU A 60 11.35 5.86 4.89
N ILE A 61 10.21 5.54 5.51
CA ILE A 61 9.49 4.30 5.13
C ILE A 61 8.75 4.63 3.84
N GLU A 62 9.44 4.42 2.72
CA GLU A 62 9.08 4.82 1.36
C GLU A 62 7.56 4.75 1.06
N GLY A 63 6.92 5.92 1.05
CA GLY A 63 5.57 6.11 0.48
C GLY A 63 4.37 5.88 1.41
N TRP A 64 4.56 5.54 2.69
CA TRP A 64 3.43 5.43 3.63
C TRP A 64 3.03 6.79 4.22
N THR A 65 1.74 7.08 4.23
CA THR A 65 1.14 8.32 4.76
C THR A 65 0.18 7.99 5.88
N SER A 66 0.36 8.60 7.06
CA SER A 66 -0.54 8.36 8.19
C SER A 66 -1.97 8.83 7.91
N ILE A 67 -2.94 8.01 8.30
CA ILE A 67 -4.37 8.31 8.20
C ILE A 67 -4.77 9.17 9.39
N LYS A 68 -5.17 10.42 9.13
CA LYS A 68 -5.55 11.38 10.18
C LYS A 68 -6.92 11.08 10.80
N ASN A 69 -7.88 10.61 10.00
CA ASN A 69 -9.22 10.30 10.45
C ASN A 69 -9.48 8.81 10.36
N ILE A 70 -9.19 8.10 11.45
CA ILE A 70 -9.41 6.65 11.54
C ILE A 70 -10.91 6.31 11.65
N LYS A 71 -11.75 7.28 12.04
CA LYS A 71 -13.21 7.13 12.17
C LYS A 71 -13.97 7.39 10.86
N ASP A 72 -13.27 7.53 9.74
CA ASP A 72 -13.90 7.65 8.44
C ASP A 72 -14.70 6.37 8.12
N PRO A 73 -15.95 6.44 7.62
CA PRO A 73 -16.73 5.25 7.30
C PRO A 73 -16.02 4.27 6.36
N HIS A 74 -15.18 4.76 5.44
CA HIS A 74 -14.39 3.90 4.56
C HIS A 74 -13.39 3.05 5.34
N MET A 75 -12.85 3.58 6.44
CA MET A 75 -11.94 2.82 7.31
C MET A 75 -12.63 1.70 8.04
N THR A 76 -13.91 1.88 8.41
CA THR A 76 -14.73 0.80 8.97
C THR A 76 -14.83 -0.35 7.96
N GLU A 77 -15.17 -0.07 6.70
CA GLU A 77 -15.27 -1.10 5.66
C GLU A 77 -13.95 -1.84 5.40
N ILE A 78 -12.82 -1.12 5.37
CA ILE A 78 -11.50 -1.74 5.16
C ILE A 78 -11.12 -2.62 6.34
N THR A 79 -11.44 -2.19 7.56
CA THR A 79 -11.07 -2.92 8.78
C THR A 79 -11.92 -4.18 8.95
N GLU A 80 -13.25 -4.07 8.76
CA GLU A 80 -14.15 -5.21 8.78
C GLU A 80 -13.73 -6.25 7.75
N PHE A 81 -13.46 -5.81 6.51
CA PHE A 81 -12.92 -6.69 5.46
C PHE A 81 -11.63 -7.41 5.91
N ALA A 82 -10.70 -6.72 6.57
CA ALA A 82 -9.43 -7.32 6.99
C ALA A 82 -9.62 -8.45 8.01
N VAL A 83 -10.49 -8.24 9.00
CA VAL A 83 -10.78 -9.23 10.05
C VAL A 83 -11.61 -10.39 9.50
N ASP A 84 -12.62 -10.10 8.68
CA ASP A 84 -13.47 -11.13 8.07
C ASP A 84 -12.70 -12.04 7.11
N GLU A 85 -11.83 -11.45 6.28
CA GLU A 85 -11.00 -12.20 5.35
C GLU A 85 -9.99 -13.09 6.09
N HIS A 86 -9.38 -12.57 7.17
CA HIS A 86 -8.49 -13.37 8.01
C HIS A 86 -9.23 -14.55 8.67
N ASN A 87 -10.37 -14.29 9.30
CA ASN A 87 -11.20 -15.31 9.93
C ASN A 87 -11.65 -16.36 8.90
N THR A 88 -12.00 -15.94 7.68
CA THR A 88 -12.37 -16.86 6.59
C THR A 88 -11.18 -17.73 6.17
N GLN A 89 -10.00 -17.16 5.98
CA GLN A 89 -8.80 -17.89 5.53
C GLN A 89 -8.30 -18.91 6.56
N LEU A 90 -8.36 -18.59 7.85
CA LEU A 90 -7.84 -19.44 8.92
C LEU A 90 -8.92 -20.17 9.73
N LYS A 91 -10.20 -20.00 9.37
CA LYS A 91 -11.36 -20.45 10.18
C LYS A 91 -11.30 -19.93 11.62
N GLY A 92 -10.84 -18.68 11.77
CA GLY A 92 -10.70 -17.98 13.04
C GLY A 92 -11.99 -17.28 13.49
N SER A 93 -11.93 -16.67 14.67
CA SER A 93 -13.05 -15.94 15.29
C SER A 93 -12.63 -14.62 15.94
N LEU A 94 -11.61 -13.95 15.39
CA LEU A 94 -11.16 -12.65 15.88
C LEU A 94 -12.28 -11.63 15.79
N LYS A 95 -12.49 -10.89 16.88
CA LYS A 95 -13.45 -9.78 16.97
C LYS A 95 -12.70 -8.47 17.05
N LEU A 96 -12.93 -7.58 16.09
CA LEU A 96 -12.38 -6.23 16.12
C LEU A 96 -12.88 -5.46 17.35
N GLU A 97 -11.98 -4.81 18.06
CA GLU A 97 -12.32 -3.87 19.14
C GLU A 97 -12.06 -2.43 18.72
N GLU A 98 -10.87 -2.16 18.18
CA GLU A 98 -10.43 -0.81 17.85
C GLU A 98 -9.42 -0.79 16.70
N VAL A 99 -9.43 0.28 15.91
CA VAL A 99 -8.34 0.62 15.00
C VAL A 99 -7.42 1.61 15.70
N VAL A 100 -6.21 1.18 16.05
CA VAL A 100 -5.22 1.97 16.79
C VAL A 100 -4.54 2.99 15.88
N LYS A 101 -4.13 2.53 14.68
CA LYS A 101 -3.38 3.33 13.72
C LYS A 101 -3.68 2.87 12.31
N GLY A 102 -3.65 3.80 11.36
CA GLY A 102 -3.70 3.50 9.94
C GLY A 102 -2.65 4.29 9.15
N GLU A 103 -2.15 3.67 8.09
CA GLU A 103 -1.28 4.28 7.08
C GLU A 103 -1.76 3.86 5.68
N THR A 104 -1.61 4.75 4.71
CA THR A 104 -1.88 4.44 3.30
C THR A 104 -0.63 4.54 2.44
N GLN A 105 -0.58 3.76 1.38
CA GLN A 105 0.44 3.88 0.35
C GLN A 105 -0.22 3.78 -1.02
N VAL A 106 0.07 4.73 -1.91
CA VAL A 106 -0.44 4.73 -3.29
C VAL A 106 0.46 3.85 -4.16
N ILE A 107 -0.17 2.88 -4.84
CA ILE A 107 0.46 1.98 -5.81
C ILE A 107 -0.46 1.84 -7.03
N SER A 108 -0.53 0.68 -7.68
CA SER A 108 -1.60 0.32 -8.62
C SER A 108 -2.95 0.09 -7.89
N GLY A 109 -3.35 1.01 -7.02
CA GLY A 109 -4.34 0.88 -5.96
C GLY A 109 -3.92 1.65 -4.71
N ILE A 110 -4.56 1.37 -3.58
CA ILE A 110 -4.18 1.89 -2.28
C ILE A 110 -3.92 0.70 -1.36
N ASN A 111 -2.75 0.64 -0.73
CA ASN A 111 -2.55 -0.22 0.43
C ASN A 111 -2.98 0.53 1.68
N TYR A 112 -3.75 -0.13 2.54
CA TYR A 112 -4.04 0.32 3.90
C TYR A 112 -3.30 -0.61 4.86
N LYS A 113 -2.38 -0.08 5.65
CA LYS A 113 -1.73 -0.78 6.75
C LYS A 113 -2.38 -0.33 8.04
N LEU A 114 -2.97 -1.27 8.77
CA LEU A 114 -3.76 -1.02 9.96
C LEU A 114 -3.14 -1.75 11.15
N VAL A 115 -3.06 -1.06 12.27
CA VAL A 115 -2.84 -1.68 13.58
C VAL A 115 -4.18 -1.74 14.29
N LEU A 116 -4.60 -2.95 14.64
CA LEU A 116 -5.92 -3.29 15.17
C LEU A 116 -5.78 -3.92 16.54
N GLN A 117 -6.68 -3.57 17.46
CA GLN A 117 -6.95 -4.38 18.64
C GLN A 117 -8.10 -5.32 18.33
N ALA A 118 -7.90 -6.60 18.61
CA ALA A 118 -8.90 -7.63 18.40
C ALA A 118 -8.86 -8.69 19.50
N LYS A 119 -10.02 -9.29 19.79
CA LYS A 119 -10.15 -10.39 20.74
C LYS A 119 -10.27 -11.73 20.05
N ASP A 120 -9.54 -12.72 20.56
CA ASP A 120 -9.81 -14.13 20.28
C ASP A 120 -10.23 -14.82 21.59
N GLY A 121 -11.53 -15.04 21.76
CA GLY A 121 -12.10 -15.45 23.04
C GLY A 121 -11.88 -14.39 24.12
N THR A 122 -11.04 -14.71 25.11
CA THR A 122 -10.67 -13.81 26.22
C THR A 122 -9.29 -13.16 26.05
N ALA A 123 -8.55 -13.50 25.00
CA ALA A 123 -7.22 -12.96 24.75
C ALA A 123 -7.29 -11.67 23.93
N ASP A 124 -6.65 -10.61 24.44
CA ASP A 124 -6.46 -9.35 23.73
C ASP A 124 -5.23 -9.47 22.81
N ASN A 125 -5.41 -9.17 21.53
CA ASN A 125 -4.37 -9.24 20.52
C ASN A 125 -4.22 -7.91 19.79
N SER A 126 -2.97 -7.48 19.60
CA SER A 126 -2.64 -6.44 18.64
C SER A 126 -2.29 -7.11 17.31
N CYS A 127 -2.89 -6.63 16.23
CA CYS A 127 -2.72 -7.19 14.89
C CYS A 127 -2.29 -6.09 13.92
N GLU A 128 -1.34 -6.39 13.04
CA GLU A 128 -1.06 -5.58 11.86
C GLU A 128 -1.67 -6.25 10.62
N ALA A 129 -2.53 -5.55 9.91
CA ALA A 129 -3.16 -6.00 8.68
C ALA A 129 -2.83 -5.06 7.52
N VAL A 130 -2.59 -5.63 6.33
CA VAL A 130 -2.42 -4.86 5.09
C VAL A 130 -3.49 -5.27 4.09
N VAL A 131 -4.31 -4.31 3.66
CA VAL A 131 -5.36 -4.49 2.66
C VAL A 131 -5.01 -3.70 1.40
N TRP A 132 -4.98 -4.37 0.25
CA TRP A 132 -4.84 -3.72 -1.05
C TRP A 132 -6.21 -3.51 -1.69
N GLU A 133 -6.56 -2.26 -1.96
CA GLU A 133 -7.82 -1.86 -2.58
C GLU A 133 -7.60 -1.26 -3.98
N LYS A 134 -8.51 -1.60 -4.89
CA LYS A 134 -8.74 -0.87 -6.14
C LYS A 134 -10.24 -0.56 -6.21
N ALA A 135 -10.63 0.59 -5.65
CA ALA A 135 -12.03 0.97 -5.52
C ALA A 135 -12.79 0.96 -6.86
N TRP A 136 -12.13 1.39 -7.95
CA TRP A 136 -12.70 1.39 -9.30
C TRP A 136 -12.97 0.00 -9.89
N LEU A 137 -12.40 -1.06 -9.30
CA LEU A 137 -12.70 -2.45 -9.68
C LEU A 137 -13.56 -3.17 -8.64
N LYS A 138 -13.99 -2.49 -7.57
CA LYS A 138 -14.63 -3.11 -6.39
C LYS A 138 -13.81 -4.30 -5.87
N PHE A 139 -12.48 -4.12 -5.84
CA PHE A 139 -11.53 -5.15 -5.47
C PHE A 139 -10.85 -4.79 -4.16
N ARG A 140 -10.82 -5.75 -3.22
CA ARG A 140 -9.99 -5.73 -2.02
C ARG A 140 -9.29 -7.08 -1.88
N LYS A 141 -8.10 -7.06 -1.29
CA LYS A 141 -7.35 -8.28 -0.94
C LYS A 141 -6.58 -8.05 0.34
N LEU A 142 -6.71 -8.96 1.31
CA LEU A 142 -5.82 -9.02 2.46
C LEU A 142 -4.47 -9.57 1.97
N THR A 143 -3.42 -8.74 2.05
CA THR A 143 -2.08 -9.09 1.58
C THR A 143 -1.14 -9.49 2.72
N SER A 144 -1.43 -9.06 3.95
CA SER A 144 -0.73 -9.48 5.16
C SER A 144 -1.66 -9.39 6.37
N PHE A 145 -1.50 -10.31 7.32
CA PHE A 145 -2.11 -10.23 8.64
C PHE A 145 -1.19 -10.91 9.65
N THR A 146 -0.71 -10.17 10.64
CA THR A 146 0.26 -10.66 11.63
C THR A 146 -0.10 -10.21 13.03
N LEU A 147 0.10 -11.08 14.01
CA LEU A 147 0.02 -10.71 15.42
C LEU A 147 1.27 -9.89 15.77
N VAL A 148 1.06 -8.71 16.34
CA VAL A 148 2.12 -7.86 16.89
C VAL A 148 2.34 -8.32 18.33
N LYS A 149 3.52 -8.84 18.63
CA LYS A 149 3.89 -9.15 20.01
C LYS A 149 4.09 -7.82 20.74
N GLY A 150 3.33 -7.63 21.83
CA GLY A 150 3.53 -6.53 22.78
C GLY A 150 4.82 -6.66 23.57
#